data_AF-A0A1I8EJV2-F1
#
_entry.id   AF-A0A1I8EJV2-F1
#
_cell.length_a   1.000
_cell.length_b   1.000
_cell.length_c   1.000
_cell.angle_alpha   90.00
_cell.angle_beta   90.00
_cell.angle_gamma   90.00
#
_symmetry.space_group_name_H-M   'P 1'
#
loop_
_entity.id
_entity.type
_entity.pdbx_description
1 polymer ?
#
loop_
_entity_poly.entity_id
_entity_poly.type
_entity_poly.pdbx_seq_one_letter_code
_entity_poly.pdbx_strand_id
1 'polypeptide(L)'
;VLYTAVTFVLSVGIYTGQRHGSFSINSGAYIDTILMEFYTHFTKLLTFTVRMALEEKSTFEEAREMLMKEHFIAPSYLIIAGTKIGQACIITRDRWKAADIKCIDSQSDRWFLVETNFDHWKIDKDKRRRIAEKALRQIGKHFLSYGEMLQILSLHPIKNNNTVFSTVMSPLDKNVLYDYTIVWE
;
A
#
# COMPACT_ATOMS: atom_id res chain seq x y z
N VAL A 1 13.67 -0.77 17.48
CA VAL A 1 13.48 -0.69 16.01
C VAL A 1 12.30 0.22 15.72
N LEU A 2 12.53 1.33 15.01
CA LEU A 2 11.51 2.37 14.76
C LEU A 2 10.46 1.92 13.72
N TYR A 3 10.92 1.40 12.59
CA TYR A 3 10.10 0.82 11.53
C TYR A 3 10.85 -0.35 10.87
N THR A 4 10.12 -1.16 10.12
CA THR A 4 10.67 -2.23 9.26
C THR A 4 10.21 -2.01 7.82
N ALA A 5 11.03 -2.33 6.83
CA ALA A 5 10.69 -2.15 5.43
C ALA A 5 11.34 -3.22 4.55
N VAL A 6 10.73 -3.47 3.38
CA VAL A 6 11.34 -4.23 2.29
C VAL A 6 11.88 -3.23 1.27
N THR A 7 13.17 -3.34 0.94
CA THR A 7 13.83 -2.49 -0.06
C THR A 7 14.86 -3.30 -0.84
N PHE A 8 15.36 -2.73 -1.93
CA PHE A 8 16.46 -3.29 -2.71
C PHE A 8 17.78 -2.67 -2.27
N VAL A 9 18.87 -3.44 -2.37
CA VAL A 9 20.23 -2.92 -2.16
C VAL A 9 20.43 -1.72 -3.08
N LEU A 10 21.04 -0.65 -2.54
CA LEU A 10 21.21 0.68 -3.19
C LEU A 10 19.96 1.57 -3.27
N SER A 11 18.77 1.08 -2.90
CA SER A 11 17.57 1.92 -2.78
C SER A 11 17.45 2.53 -1.38
N VAL A 12 17.55 3.85 -1.30
CA VAL A 12 17.40 4.62 -0.05
C VAL A 12 15.95 5.03 0.26
N GLY A 13 15.05 4.89 -0.71
CA GLY A 13 13.61 5.11 -0.54
C GLY A 13 12.86 3.81 -0.20
N ILE A 14 11.64 3.94 0.31
CA ILE A 14 10.82 2.79 0.74
C ILE A 14 9.52 2.76 -0.06
N TYR A 15 9.21 1.61 -0.67
CA TYR A 15 7.90 1.37 -1.28
C TYR A 15 6.93 0.67 -0.32
N THR A 16 7.45 -0.21 0.54
CA THR A 16 6.68 -1.10 1.41
C THR A 16 7.32 -1.16 2.80
N GLY A 17 6.56 -0.84 3.85
CA GLY A 17 7.05 -0.91 5.23
C GLY A 17 6.00 -0.68 6.30
N GLN A 18 6.40 -0.85 7.56
CA GLN A 18 5.55 -0.69 8.73
C GLN A 18 6.25 0.03 9.88
N ARG A 19 5.55 0.98 10.50
CA ARG A 19 5.91 1.61 11.77
C ARG A 19 5.22 0.85 12.90
N HIS A 20 6.01 0.29 13.79
CA HIS A 20 5.52 -0.58 14.86
C HIS A 20 4.56 0.17 15.80
N GLY A 21 3.40 -0.42 16.07
CA GLY A 21 2.34 0.14 16.89
C GLY A 21 1.56 1.29 16.26
N SER A 22 1.78 1.62 14.98
CA SER A 22 1.19 2.81 14.36
C SER A 22 0.52 2.53 13.02
N PHE A 23 1.28 2.33 11.94
CA PHE A 23 0.71 2.10 10.61
C PHE A 23 1.64 1.31 9.68
N SER A 24 1.09 0.66 8.67
CA SER A 24 1.81 0.06 7.54
C SER A 24 1.44 0.76 6.23
N ILE A 25 2.35 0.73 5.26
CA ILE A 25 2.21 1.43 3.99
C ILE A 25 2.79 0.63 2.82
N ASN A 26 2.06 0.65 1.70
CA ASN A 26 2.52 0.14 0.41
C ASN A 26 2.20 1.13 -0.71
N SER A 27 3.06 1.20 -1.72
CA SER A 27 2.92 2.13 -2.85
C SER A 27 3.02 1.45 -4.22
N GLY A 28 2.19 1.89 -5.17
CA GLY A 28 2.23 1.51 -6.59
C GLY A 28 2.48 2.71 -7.51
N ALA A 29 3.17 2.50 -8.64
CA ALA A 29 3.57 3.57 -9.57
C ALA A 29 2.68 3.65 -10.82
N TYR A 30 2.56 4.87 -11.36
CA TYR A 30 2.01 5.20 -12.67
C TYR A 30 3.15 5.65 -13.61
N ILE A 31 3.22 5.13 -14.84
CA ILE A 31 4.42 5.19 -15.70
C ILE A 31 4.37 6.34 -16.71
N ASP A 32 4.24 7.59 -16.27
CA ASP A 32 4.38 8.78 -17.14
C ASP A 32 5.04 9.93 -16.37
N THR A 33 6.38 10.08 -16.47
CA THR A 33 7.11 10.89 -15.46
C THR A 33 8.08 11.94 -15.99
N ILE A 34 8.83 11.69 -17.08
CA ILE A 34 10.00 12.54 -17.43
C ILE A 34 9.59 13.95 -17.89
N LEU A 35 8.62 14.09 -18.81
CA LEU A 35 8.18 15.40 -19.32
C LEU A 35 7.53 16.27 -18.23
N MET A 36 6.88 15.64 -17.26
CA MET A 36 6.15 16.35 -16.21
C MET A 36 7.06 16.85 -15.09
N GLU A 37 8.24 16.28 -14.91
CA GLU A 37 9.25 16.81 -13.98
C GLU A 37 9.66 18.23 -14.37
N PHE A 38 9.97 18.45 -15.66
CA PHE A 38 10.31 19.77 -16.21
C PHE A 38 9.16 20.77 -16.08
N TYR A 39 7.90 20.32 -16.15
CA TYR A 39 6.72 21.18 -16.08
C TYR A 39 6.29 21.52 -14.64
N THR A 40 6.35 20.54 -13.73
CA THR A 40 5.86 20.70 -12.34
C THR A 40 6.94 21.19 -11.38
N HIS A 41 8.22 21.07 -11.74
CA HIS A 41 9.37 21.32 -10.86
C HIS A 41 9.33 20.52 -9.54
N PHE A 42 8.56 19.44 -9.50
CA PHE A 42 8.43 18.59 -8.32
C PHE A 42 9.62 17.65 -8.21
N THR A 43 10.37 17.80 -7.13
CA THR A 43 11.58 17.02 -6.84
C THR A 43 11.35 15.90 -5.84
N LYS A 44 10.17 15.83 -5.22
CA LYS A 44 9.90 14.88 -4.14
C LYS A 44 9.43 13.55 -4.69
N LEU A 45 10.26 12.51 -4.52
CA LEU A 45 9.85 11.15 -4.85
C LEU A 45 8.97 10.57 -3.74
N LEU A 46 7.95 9.83 -4.17
CA LEU A 46 7.02 9.09 -3.32
C LEU A 46 7.73 8.25 -2.26
N THR A 47 8.78 7.53 -2.65
CA THR A 47 9.51 6.59 -1.80
C THR A 47 10.23 7.25 -0.63
N PHE A 48 10.70 8.49 -0.80
CA PHE A 48 11.25 9.28 0.30
C PHE A 48 10.14 9.77 1.22
N THR A 49 9.01 10.20 0.69
CA THR A 49 7.87 10.61 1.53
C THR A 49 7.32 9.44 2.35
N VAL A 50 7.23 8.24 1.78
CA VAL A 50 6.86 7.02 2.51
C VAL A 50 7.86 6.74 3.64
N ARG A 51 9.17 6.84 3.36
CA ARG A 51 10.21 6.69 4.37
C ARG A 51 10.10 7.74 5.49
N MET A 52 9.96 9.02 5.14
CA MET A 52 9.80 10.09 6.12
C MET A 52 8.53 9.92 6.95
N ALA A 53 7.43 9.46 6.34
CA ALA A 53 6.22 9.15 7.10
C ALA A 53 6.51 8.09 8.17
N LEU A 54 7.16 6.99 7.79
CA LEU A 54 7.56 5.92 8.72
C LEU A 54 8.55 6.39 9.79
N GLU A 55 9.44 7.33 9.47
CA GLU A 55 10.44 7.90 10.39
C GLU A 55 9.81 8.89 11.38
N GLU A 56 9.05 9.86 10.87
CA GLU A 56 8.66 11.06 11.62
C GLU A 56 7.23 11.04 12.17
N LYS A 57 6.27 10.38 11.50
CA LYS A 57 4.85 10.42 11.89
C LYS A 57 4.55 9.32 12.89
N SER A 58 3.88 9.67 13.98
CA SER A 58 3.64 8.75 15.09
C SER A 58 2.26 8.10 15.06
N THR A 59 1.33 8.67 14.28
CA THR A 59 -0.04 8.15 14.16
C THR A 59 -0.45 7.89 12.72
N PHE A 60 -1.45 7.03 12.54
CA PHE A 60 -2.09 6.78 11.24
C PHE A 60 -2.62 8.07 10.62
N GLU A 61 -3.25 8.93 11.42
CA GLU A 61 -3.85 10.19 10.98
C GLU A 61 -2.79 11.18 10.47
N GLU A 62 -1.69 11.36 11.21
CA GLU A 62 -0.56 12.20 10.79
C GLU A 62 0.08 11.71 9.49
N ALA A 63 0.29 10.39 9.38
CA ALA A 63 0.85 9.79 8.18
C ALA A 63 -0.10 9.94 6.99
N ARG A 64 -1.39 9.64 7.17
CA ARG A 64 -2.43 9.80 6.14
C ARG A 64 -2.48 11.25 5.65
N GLU A 65 -2.46 12.21 6.56
CA GLU A 65 -2.52 13.63 6.25
C GLU A 65 -1.31 14.10 5.45
N MET A 66 -0.10 13.67 5.84
CA MET A 66 1.12 13.93 5.08
C MET A 66 1.02 13.39 3.64
N LEU A 67 0.61 12.13 3.50
CA LEU A 67 0.49 11.45 2.20
C LEU A 67 -0.59 12.06 1.31
N MET A 68 -1.65 12.62 1.88
CA MET A 68 -2.74 13.31 1.15
C MET A 68 -2.37 14.70 0.64
N LYS A 69 -1.44 15.38 1.31
CA LYS A 69 -1.09 16.78 1.02
C LYS A 69 0.20 16.96 0.23
N GLU A 70 1.10 15.99 0.30
CA GLU A 70 2.40 16.11 -0.34
C GLU A 70 2.30 16.23 -1.87
N HIS A 71 3.25 16.90 -2.50
CA HIS A 71 3.40 16.94 -3.96
C HIS A 71 4.32 15.83 -4.45
N PHE A 72 3.93 15.12 -5.51
CA PHE A 72 4.69 14.00 -6.06
C PHE A 72 5.03 14.20 -7.53
N ILE A 73 6.23 13.75 -7.90
CA ILE A 73 6.68 13.69 -9.30
C ILE A 73 5.90 12.67 -10.15
N ALA A 74 5.05 11.82 -9.58
CA ALA A 74 4.24 10.87 -10.32
C ALA A 74 2.90 10.61 -9.61
N PRO A 75 1.81 10.35 -10.35
CA PRO A 75 0.62 9.74 -9.79
C PRO A 75 0.94 8.39 -9.13
N SER A 76 0.20 8.04 -8.09
CA SER A 76 0.46 6.81 -7.33
C SER A 76 -0.76 6.34 -6.55
N TYR A 77 -0.70 5.10 -6.06
CA TYR A 77 -1.65 4.58 -5.09
C TYR A 77 -0.90 4.31 -3.79
N LEU A 78 -1.38 4.86 -2.68
CA LEU A 78 -0.82 4.66 -1.35
C LEU A 78 -1.85 3.92 -0.49
N ILE A 79 -1.51 2.71 -0.06
CA ILE A 79 -2.36 1.90 0.80
C ILE A 79 -1.79 2.01 2.20
N ILE A 80 -2.58 2.52 3.15
CA ILE A 80 -2.19 2.71 4.54
C ILE A 80 -3.17 1.99 5.47
N ALA A 81 -2.66 1.29 6.48
CA ALA A 81 -3.45 0.64 7.52
C ALA A 81 -2.90 0.98 8.91
N GLY A 82 -3.77 1.28 9.86
CA GLY A 82 -3.43 1.63 11.25
C GLY A 82 -3.68 0.48 12.23
N THR A 83 -3.67 0.79 13.53
CA THR A 83 -3.87 -0.19 14.61
C THR A 83 -5.29 -0.26 15.15
N LYS A 84 -6.15 0.71 14.81
CA LYS A 84 -7.54 0.79 15.30
C LYS A 84 -8.55 0.37 14.22
N ILE A 85 -9.73 -0.05 14.67
CA ILE A 85 -10.87 -0.36 13.79
C ILE A 85 -11.18 0.86 12.91
N GLY A 86 -11.34 0.64 11.61
CA GLY A 86 -11.62 1.69 10.62
C GLY A 86 -10.38 2.43 10.09
N GLN A 87 -9.18 2.18 10.65
CA GLN A 87 -7.94 2.78 10.13
C GLN A 87 -7.39 1.97 8.95
N ALA A 88 -7.99 2.12 7.78
CA ALA A 88 -7.41 1.64 6.53
C ALA A 88 -7.93 2.47 5.36
N CYS A 89 -7.04 2.93 4.48
CA CYS A 89 -7.40 3.73 3.32
C CYS A 89 -6.50 3.43 2.11
N ILE A 90 -7.10 3.52 0.92
CA ILE A 90 -6.40 3.73 -0.35
C ILE A 90 -6.44 5.23 -0.64
N ILE A 91 -5.28 5.85 -0.77
CA ILE A 91 -5.12 7.24 -1.19
C ILE A 91 -4.67 7.19 -2.65
N THR A 92 -5.56 7.57 -3.57
CA THR A 92 -5.23 7.72 -4.98
C THR A 92 -4.67 9.12 -5.20
N ARG A 93 -3.43 9.19 -5.68
CA ARG A 93 -2.65 10.43 -5.78
C ARG A 93 -2.53 10.87 -7.22
N ASP A 94 -2.88 12.13 -7.48
CA ASP A 94 -2.26 12.86 -8.57
C ASP A 94 -0.99 13.58 -8.05
N ARG A 95 -0.33 14.29 -8.96
CA ARG A 95 0.93 15.01 -8.69
C ARG A 95 0.76 16.09 -7.61
N TRP A 96 -0.40 16.74 -7.55
CA TRP A 96 -0.70 17.90 -6.70
C TRP A 96 -1.40 17.52 -5.39
N LYS A 97 -2.33 16.57 -5.41
CA LYS A 97 -3.12 16.20 -4.22
C LYS A 97 -3.69 14.79 -4.33
N ALA A 98 -4.39 14.38 -3.28
CA ALA A 98 -5.27 13.22 -3.34
C ALA A 98 -6.37 13.47 -4.38
N ALA A 99 -6.41 12.65 -5.42
CA ALA A 99 -7.46 12.64 -6.43
C ALA A 99 -8.71 11.92 -5.90
N ASP A 100 -8.52 10.89 -5.07
CA ASP A 100 -9.58 10.16 -4.37
C ASP A 100 -9.05 9.49 -3.10
N ILE A 101 -9.94 9.30 -2.12
CA ILE A 101 -9.63 8.59 -0.88
C ILE A 101 -10.75 7.59 -0.60
N LYS A 102 -10.38 6.31 -0.52
CA LYS A 102 -11.29 5.22 -0.18
C LYS A 102 -10.86 4.57 1.12
N CYS A 103 -11.60 4.82 2.20
CA CYS A 103 -11.34 4.20 3.50
C CYS A 103 -12.32 3.06 3.81
N ILE A 104 -11.93 2.18 4.73
CA ILE A 104 -12.88 1.28 5.39
C ILE A 104 -13.84 2.13 6.22
N ASP A 105 -15.13 1.87 6.06
CA ASP A 105 -16.17 2.44 6.90
C ASP A 105 -16.64 1.37 7.87
N SER A 106 -16.47 1.61 9.16
CA SER A 106 -16.85 0.70 10.24
C SER A 106 -18.36 0.48 10.33
N GLN A 107 -19.18 1.35 9.72
CA GLN A 107 -20.62 1.20 9.64
C GLN A 107 -21.07 0.39 8.41
N SER A 108 -20.17 0.17 7.46
CA SER A 108 -20.42 -0.64 6.27
C SER A 108 -19.93 -2.08 6.46
N ASP A 109 -20.50 -3.03 5.72
CA ASP A 109 -19.99 -4.41 5.66
C ASP A 109 -18.67 -4.53 4.85
N ARG A 110 -18.05 -3.40 4.47
CA ARG A 110 -16.79 -3.40 3.72
C ARG A 110 -15.61 -3.53 4.69
N TRP A 111 -15.15 -4.76 4.87
CA TRP A 111 -14.05 -5.09 5.78
C TRP A 111 -12.67 -5.20 5.12
N PHE A 112 -12.56 -5.01 3.80
CA PHE A 112 -11.29 -4.99 3.08
C PHE A 112 -11.26 -3.94 1.96
N LEU A 113 -10.06 -3.59 1.55
CA LEU A 113 -9.76 -2.75 0.38
C LEU A 113 -8.73 -3.49 -0.49
N VAL A 114 -8.87 -3.40 -1.81
CA VAL A 114 -7.93 -3.96 -2.77
C VAL A 114 -7.59 -2.89 -3.79
N GLU A 115 -6.30 -2.67 -4.00
CA GLU A 115 -5.77 -1.78 -5.04
C GLU A 115 -4.67 -2.51 -5.81
N THR A 116 -4.55 -2.18 -7.10
CA THR A 116 -3.50 -2.69 -7.98
C THR A 116 -2.77 -1.54 -8.65
N ASN A 117 -3.03 -1.29 -9.94
CA ASN A 117 -2.42 -0.21 -10.71
C ASN A 117 -3.47 0.55 -11.54
N PHE A 118 -4.75 0.40 -11.21
CA PHE A 118 -5.85 1.04 -11.91
C PHE A 118 -6.85 1.58 -10.91
N ASP A 119 -7.26 2.83 -11.12
CA ASP A 119 -8.26 3.51 -10.29
C ASP A 119 -9.41 2.56 -9.95
N HIS A 120 -9.74 2.48 -8.66
CA HIS A 120 -10.77 1.54 -8.16
C HIS A 120 -12.18 1.84 -8.68
N TRP A 121 -12.45 3.03 -9.22
CA TRP A 121 -13.69 3.40 -9.91
C TRP A 121 -13.67 3.12 -11.42
N LYS A 122 -12.54 2.65 -11.98
CA LYS A 122 -12.42 2.23 -13.37
C LYS A 122 -12.47 0.70 -13.48
N ILE A 123 -12.75 0.22 -14.70
CA ILE A 123 -12.78 -1.21 -15.01
C ILE A 123 -11.41 -1.83 -14.74
N ASP A 124 -11.40 -2.97 -14.03
CA ASP A 124 -10.21 -3.79 -13.82
C ASP A 124 -9.73 -4.34 -15.16
N LYS A 125 -8.51 -3.98 -15.56
CA LYS A 125 -7.93 -4.35 -16.86
C LYS A 125 -7.07 -5.62 -16.81
N ASP A 126 -6.70 -6.11 -15.63
CA ASP A 126 -5.75 -7.23 -15.50
C ASP A 126 -6.21 -8.38 -14.58
N LYS A 127 -7.44 -8.27 -14.04
CA LYS A 127 -8.13 -9.30 -13.26
C LYS A 127 -7.54 -9.54 -11.86
N ARG A 128 -6.38 -8.96 -11.51
CA ARG A 128 -5.73 -9.18 -10.20
C ARG A 128 -6.62 -8.69 -9.07
N ARG A 129 -7.21 -7.49 -9.24
CA ARG A 129 -8.14 -6.92 -8.25
C ARG A 129 -9.35 -7.83 -8.06
N ARG A 130 -10.00 -8.24 -9.15
CA ARG A 130 -11.19 -9.12 -9.07
C ARG A 130 -10.91 -10.46 -8.40
N ILE A 131 -9.75 -11.08 -8.68
CA ILE A 131 -9.39 -12.36 -8.05
C ILE A 131 -9.11 -12.19 -6.56
N ALA A 132 -8.40 -11.13 -6.17
CA ALA A 132 -8.14 -10.82 -4.75
C ALA A 132 -9.45 -10.58 -3.99
N GLU A 133 -10.35 -9.75 -4.53
CA GLU A 133 -11.66 -9.48 -3.91
C GLU A 133 -12.51 -10.75 -3.78
N LYS A 134 -12.49 -11.63 -4.79
CA LYS A 134 -13.21 -12.90 -4.74
C LYS A 134 -12.65 -13.81 -3.64
N ALA A 135 -11.32 -13.96 -3.56
CA ALA A 135 -10.67 -14.81 -2.56
C ALA A 135 -10.92 -14.29 -1.13
N LEU A 136 -10.80 -12.97 -0.92
CA LEU A 136 -11.12 -12.34 0.36
C LEU A 136 -12.57 -12.59 0.79
N ARG A 137 -13.54 -12.43 -0.14
CA ARG A 137 -14.96 -12.72 0.15
C ARG A 137 -15.22 -14.19 0.45
N GLN A 138 -14.49 -15.11 -0.19
CA GLN A 138 -14.64 -16.54 0.03
C GLN A 138 -14.10 -16.97 1.39
N ILE A 139 -12.97 -16.43 1.84
CA ILE A 139 -12.42 -16.69 3.17
C ILE A 139 -13.31 -16.03 4.25
N GLY A 140 -13.66 -14.77 4.04
CA GLY A 140 -14.48 -14.00 4.98
C GLY A 140 -13.69 -13.41 6.15
N LYS A 141 -14.26 -12.36 6.75
CA LYS A 141 -13.59 -11.53 7.77
C LYS A 141 -13.09 -12.31 8.99
N HIS A 142 -13.85 -13.31 9.43
CA HIS A 142 -13.57 -14.05 10.67
C HIS A 142 -12.49 -15.10 10.53
N PHE A 143 -12.23 -15.56 9.31
CA PHE A 143 -11.26 -16.62 9.07
C PHE A 143 -9.90 -16.05 8.67
N LEU A 144 -9.86 -14.86 8.07
CA LEU A 144 -8.62 -14.26 7.55
C LEU A 144 -7.47 -14.17 8.57
N SER A 145 -6.43 -14.94 8.31
CA SER A 145 -5.13 -14.96 8.98
C SER A 145 -4.01 -14.39 8.09
N TYR A 146 -2.82 -14.18 8.67
CA TYR A 146 -1.63 -13.78 7.90
C TYR A 146 -1.25 -14.83 6.84
N GLY A 147 -1.40 -16.12 7.17
CA GLY A 147 -1.15 -17.22 6.24
C GLY A 147 -2.11 -17.22 5.05
N GLU A 148 -3.41 -17.03 5.30
CA GLU A 148 -4.40 -16.92 4.22
C GLU A 148 -4.18 -15.66 3.37
N MET A 149 -3.79 -14.53 3.98
CA MET A 149 -3.43 -13.34 3.20
C MET A 149 -2.26 -13.63 2.26
N LEU A 150 -1.22 -14.31 2.75
CA LEU A 150 -0.08 -14.69 1.92
C LEU A 150 -0.47 -15.69 0.82
N GLN A 151 -1.39 -16.62 1.11
CA GLN A 151 -1.95 -17.53 0.10
C GLN A 151 -2.74 -16.77 -0.97
N ILE A 152 -3.57 -15.79 -0.59
CA ILE A 152 -4.27 -14.91 -1.55
C ILE A 152 -3.26 -14.22 -2.46
N LEU A 153 -2.20 -13.64 -1.88
CA LEU A 153 -1.14 -12.97 -2.65
C LEU A 153 -0.41 -13.91 -3.61
N SER A 154 -0.43 -15.21 -3.34
CA SER A 154 0.22 -16.26 -4.16
C SER A 154 -0.68 -16.78 -5.30
N LEU A 155 -1.96 -16.41 -5.34
CA LEU A 155 -2.88 -16.87 -6.40
C LEU A 155 -2.55 -16.21 -7.75
N HIS A 156 -2.66 -16.96 -8.85
CA HIS A 156 -2.62 -16.38 -10.19
C HIS A 156 -3.93 -15.62 -10.50
N PRO A 157 -3.92 -14.40 -11.10
CA PRO A 157 -2.78 -13.66 -11.62
C PRO A 157 -2.17 -12.62 -10.64
N ILE A 158 -2.56 -12.64 -9.36
CA ILE A 158 -2.02 -11.75 -8.33
C ILE A 158 -0.50 -11.93 -8.25
N LYS A 159 -0.06 -13.17 -8.03
CA LYS A 159 1.30 -13.62 -8.36
C LYS A 159 1.38 -13.91 -9.86
N ASN A 160 2.34 -13.28 -10.52
CA ASN A 160 2.64 -13.48 -11.93
C ASN A 160 4.16 -13.40 -12.17
N ASN A 161 4.59 -13.44 -13.42
CA ASN A 161 6.01 -13.49 -13.80
C ASN A 161 6.77 -12.21 -13.45
N ASN A 162 6.08 -11.10 -13.17
CA ASN A 162 6.71 -9.84 -12.76
C ASN A 162 6.71 -9.65 -11.24
N THR A 163 6.14 -10.59 -10.47
CA THR A 163 6.08 -10.51 -9.00
C THR A 163 7.44 -10.86 -8.42
N VAL A 164 8.13 -9.87 -7.83
CA VAL A 164 9.45 -10.06 -7.19
C VAL A 164 9.34 -10.61 -5.77
N PHE A 165 8.39 -10.10 -4.97
CA PHE A 165 8.15 -10.60 -3.61
C PHE A 165 6.68 -10.42 -3.24
N SER A 166 6.23 -11.15 -2.22
CA SER A 166 4.94 -10.97 -1.55
C SER A 166 5.18 -10.76 -0.07
N THR A 167 4.46 -9.84 0.56
CA THR A 167 4.61 -9.54 1.99
C THR A 167 3.28 -9.28 2.65
N VAL A 168 3.15 -9.71 3.91
CA VAL A 168 2.04 -9.35 4.79
C VAL A 168 2.60 -8.49 5.92
N MET A 169 1.86 -7.45 6.31
CA MET A 169 2.26 -6.53 7.36
C MET A 169 1.12 -6.35 8.36
N SER A 170 1.48 -6.16 9.62
CA SER A 170 0.55 -5.82 10.69
C SER A 170 1.22 -4.80 11.60
N PRO A 171 0.72 -3.55 11.68
CA PRO A 171 1.33 -2.56 12.57
C PRO A 171 1.21 -2.96 14.05
N LEU A 172 0.32 -3.89 14.40
CA LEU A 172 0.20 -4.46 15.75
C LEU A 172 1.23 -5.55 16.04
N ASP A 173 1.78 -6.20 15.02
CA ASP A 173 2.73 -7.30 15.16
C ASP A 173 3.95 -7.09 14.26
N LYS A 174 5.04 -6.67 14.91
CA LYS A 174 6.30 -6.32 14.25
C LYS A 174 6.96 -7.49 13.51
N ASN A 175 6.64 -8.74 13.86
CA ASN A 175 7.29 -9.91 13.28
C ASN A 175 6.63 -10.34 11.96
N VAL A 176 5.37 -9.98 11.72
CA VAL A 176 4.59 -10.43 10.54
C VAL A 176 5.30 -10.11 9.24
N LEU A 177 5.92 -8.92 9.12
CA LEU A 177 6.67 -8.57 7.91
C LEU A 177 7.83 -9.53 7.68
N TYR A 178 8.58 -9.91 8.71
CA TYR A 178 9.69 -10.86 8.59
C TYR A 178 9.19 -12.28 8.30
N ASP A 179 8.16 -12.71 9.03
CA ASP A 179 7.68 -14.10 8.99
C ASP A 179 6.85 -14.41 7.73
N TYR A 180 6.22 -13.39 7.14
CA TYR A 180 5.32 -13.50 5.99
C TYR A 180 5.78 -12.68 4.78
N THR A 181 7.10 -12.64 4.54
CA THR A 181 7.67 -12.15 3.28
C THR A 181 8.32 -13.29 2.50
N ILE A 182 7.92 -13.45 1.24
CA ILE A 182 8.50 -14.40 0.29
C ILE A 182 9.10 -13.61 -0.86
N VAL A 183 10.37 -13.88 -1.19
CA VAL A 183 10.99 -13.44 -2.45
C VAL A 183 10.80 -14.55 -3.46
N TRP A 184 10.22 -14.22 -4.61
CA TRP A 184 9.95 -15.19 -5.68
C TRP A 184 11.11 -15.23 -6.67
N GLU A 185 11.39 -16.43 -7.16
CA GLU A 185 12.29 -16.68 -8.29
C GLU A 185 11.59 -16.47 -9.64
#